data_AF-A0A1U8LRI9-F1
#
_entry.id   AF-A0A1U8LRI9-F1
#
_cell.length_a   1.000
_cell.length_b   1.000
_cell.length_c   1.000
_cell.angle_alpha   90.00
_cell.angle_beta   90.00
_cell.angle_gamma   90.00
#
_symmetry.space_group_name_H-M   'P 1'
#
loop_
_entity.id
_entity.type
_entity.pdbx_description
1 polymer ?
#
loop_
_entity_poly.entity_id
_entity_poly.type
_entity_poly.pdbx_seq_one_letter_code
_entity_poly.pdbx_strand_id
1 'polypeptide(L)'
;MIHDYGPPKIIIVQFLAASIIGAAAIAAVSYFGPKRNPVKDRHRSLLIPLQQRTGSGRFGNRERFSHYVARQLGFEDANECPKLCKLAENYLKKPKDCEVKIFEYFAEEPEADILYGKLVEEFERCILSYFAFHWSQAPNMISQVLGVESEKKTKLKDFVMAATRQTRFERVIKDLKVARVFSTLVEEMKAMGRVDGEAKCTDVMVPVAHSRRSPVLLLMGGGMGAGKSTVLKDIILKESFWAEAAANAVVVEADAFKETDVIFRALSSRGHHHDILPTSELVHQSSTDAASSLLVTALNEGRDVIMDGTLSWEPFVEQTIAMARNVHKHRYRMGVGYKVDKDGKITENYWEQIEEEEENDDHQTHRKPYRIELVGVVCDAYLAVVRGIRRAIMVKRAVRINSQLKSHKSFASAFPRYCQFVDNARLYCTNAVKGPPKLIAWKDGENKLLIDPDDIKWLSNVSKLNPGADCVNELYNQDPSPVDEPGSVWKDIVLDPSRPTIQFELKAAIRRIGTTTLTTTSIVT
;
A
#
# COMPACT_ATOMS: atom_id res chain seq x y z
N MET A 1 -46.73 41.74 -47.43
CA MET A 1 -46.67 41.22 -48.81
C MET A 1 -46.06 39.83 -48.76
N ILE A 2 -46.75 38.92 -49.41
CA ILE A 2 -46.60 37.46 -49.41
C ILE A 2 -45.34 37.05 -50.18
N HIS A 3 -44.64 36.00 -49.71
CA HIS A 3 -44.05 34.95 -50.57
C HIS A 3 -43.67 33.71 -49.73
N ASP A 4 -44.49 32.67 -49.82
CA ASP A 4 -44.09 31.23 -49.72
C ASP A 4 -43.32 30.86 -51.02
N TYR A 5 -42.51 29.80 -51.18
CA TYR A 5 -42.49 28.39 -50.72
C TYR A 5 -41.02 27.90 -50.76
N GLY A 6 -40.49 27.06 -49.85
CA GLY A 6 -40.62 25.60 -49.84
C GLY A 6 -39.33 24.93 -49.30
N PRO A 7 -39.36 23.69 -48.73
CA PRO A 7 -38.36 23.16 -47.79
C PRO A 7 -37.28 22.24 -48.43
N PRO A 8 -36.13 22.00 -47.75
CA PRO A 8 -35.07 21.14 -48.27
C PRO A 8 -35.31 19.64 -48.00
N LYS A 9 -34.92 18.83 -49.00
CA LYS A 9 -34.99 17.36 -49.02
C LYS A 9 -33.95 16.72 -48.09
N ILE A 10 -34.43 15.75 -47.32
CA ILE A 10 -33.65 14.74 -46.60
C ILE A 10 -33.20 13.67 -47.61
N ILE A 11 -31.91 13.31 -47.60
CA ILE A 11 -31.44 12.03 -48.16
C ILE A 11 -30.79 11.24 -47.04
N ILE A 12 -31.41 10.12 -46.74
CA ILE A 12 -30.94 9.02 -45.91
C ILE A 12 -29.90 8.24 -46.71
N VAL A 13 -28.74 7.98 -46.14
CA VAL A 13 -27.92 6.81 -46.50
C VAL A 13 -27.48 6.13 -45.21
N GLN A 14 -27.93 4.90 -45.04
CA GLN A 14 -27.66 4.04 -43.90
C GLN A 14 -26.75 2.87 -44.35
N PHE A 15 -25.77 2.59 -43.49
CA PHE A 15 -25.16 1.29 -43.15
C PHE A 15 -24.08 0.59 -44.02
N LEU A 16 -22.97 0.33 -43.29
CA LEU A 16 -22.27 -0.96 -43.04
C LEU A 16 -20.94 -1.29 -43.76
N ALA A 17 -19.91 -1.48 -42.89
CA ALA A 17 -18.76 -2.40 -42.96
C ALA A 17 -17.70 -2.16 -44.06
N ALA A 18 -16.38 -2.36 -43.89
CA ALA A 18 -15.51 -2.75 -42.79
C ALA A 18 -14.04 -2.48 -43.20
N SER A 19 -13.13 -2.57 -42.22
CA SER A 19 -11.74 -3.06 -42.34
C SER A 19 -10.58 -2.15 -42.81
N ILE A 20 -9.68 -1.94 -41.83
CA ILE A 20 -8.19 -2.02 -41.84
C ILE A 20 -7.39 -1.00 -42.68
N ILE A 21 -6.54 -0.24 -41.97
CA ILE A 21 -5.08 0.01 -42.13
C ILE A 21 -4.78 1.47 -41.75
N GLY A 22 -3.84 1.67 -40.83
CA GLY A 22 -3.25 3.00 -40.60
C GLY A 22 -2.51 3.18 -39.29
N ALA A 23 -1.42 2.43 -39.10
CA ALA A 23 -0.40 2.77 -38.11
C ALA A 23 0.25 4.13 -38.45
N ALA A 24 0.31 5.06 -37.49
CA ALA A 24 1.39 6.03 -37.24
C ALA A 24 0.87 7.28 -36.52
N ALA A 25 1.04 7.35 -35.19
CA ALA A 25 1.15 8.61 -34.45
C ALA A 25 1.78 8.36 -33.06
N ILE A 26 2.99 7.81 -33.02
CA ILE A 26 3.85 7.83 -31.82
C ILE A 26 5.22 8.35 -32.26
N ALA A 27 5.33 9.65 -32.53
CA ALA A 27 6.61 10.35 -32.70
C ALA A 27 6.42 11.88 -32.74
N ALA A 28 5.91 12.51 -31.66
CA ALA A 28 5.94 13.98 -31.57
C ALA A 28 5.75 14.56 -30.15
N VAL A 29 6.31 13.94 -29.09
CA VAL A 29 6.31 14.58 -27.74
C VAL A 29 7.73 14.78 -27.18
N SER A 30 8.78 14.43 -27.93
CA SER A 30 10.17 14.52 -27.46
C SER A 30 10.93 15.80 -27.86
N TYR A 31 10.26 16.90 -28.22
CA TYR A 31 10.96 18.11 -28.71
C TYR A 31 10.69 19.44 -27.97
N PHE A 32 9.89 19.47 -26.91
CA PHE A 32 9.77 20.66 -26.06
C PHE A 32 9.72 20.28 -24.57
N GLY A 33 10.83 19.74 -24.06
CA GLY A 33 11.11 19.66 -22.63
C GLY A 33 12.05 20.80 -22.21
N PRO A 34 11.89 21.42 -21.03
CA PRO A 34 12.82 22.43 -20.53
C PRO A 34 14.25 21.89 -20.48
N LYS A 35 15.26 22.74 -20.72
CA LYS A 35 16.69 22.38 -20.66
C LYS A 35 17.05 21.83 -19.28
N ARG A 36 17.06 20.49 -19.14
CA ARG A 36 17.48 19.79 -17.93
C ARG A 36 19.00 19.77 -17.80
N ASN A 37 19.48 19.86 -16.56
CA ASN A 37 20.91 19.93 -16.24
C ASN A 37 21.60 18.58 -16.52
N PRO A 38 22.56 18.48 -17.48
CA PRO A 38 23.08 17.19 -17.98
C PRO A 38 23.82 16.35 -16.93
N VAL A 39 24.40 16.99 -15.89
CA VAL A 39 25.07 16.28 -14.78
C VAL A 39 24.06 15.55 -13.90
N LYS A 40 22.90 16.17 -13.63
CA LYS A 40 21.81 15.57 -12.84
C LYS A 40 21.23 14.35 -13.55
N ASP A 41 21.11 14.42 -14.88
CA ASP A 41 20.59 13.33 -15.71
C ASP A 41 21.55 12.14 -15.77
N ARG A 42 22.87 12.39 -15.84
CA ARG A 42 23.90 11.34 -15.81
C ARG A 42 23.89 10.57 -14.49
N HIS A 43 23.82 11.26 -13.35
CA HIS A 43 23.78 10.58 -12.05
C HIS A 43 22.49 9.77 -11.86
N ARG A 44 21.35 10.30 -12.31
CA ARG A 44 20.07 9.56 -12.27
C ARG A 44 20.06 8.33 -13.17
N SER A 45 20.73 8.39 -14.32
CA SER A 45 20.84 7.23 -15.23
C SER A 45 21.59 6.04 -14.60
N LEU A 46 22.54 6.30 -13.69
CA LEU A 46 23.29 5.25 -12.97
C LEU A 46 22.43 4.52 -11.94
N LEU A 47 21.37 5.15 -11.44
CA LEU A 47 20.45 4.58 -10.45
C LEU A 47 19.41 3.64 -11.08
N ILE A 48 19.23 3.68 -12.40
CA ILE A 48 18.23 2.85 -13.09
C ILE A 48 18.74 1.41 -13.14
N PRO A 49 17.92 0.41 -12.72
CA PRO A 49 18.27 -0.99 -12.89
C PRO A 49 18.44 -1.36 -14.36
N LEU A 50 19.57 -1.99 -14.69
CA LEU A 50 19.90 -2.33 -16.08
C LEU A 50 18.94 -3.38 -16.65
N GLN A 51 18.72 -3.33 -17.96
CA GLN A 51 17.99 -4.38 -18.66
C GLN A 51 18.99 -5.35 -19.30
N GLN A 52 18.96 -6.63 -18.91
CA GLN A 52 19.82 -7.62 -19.55
C GLN A 52 19.38 -7.81 -21.00
N ARG A 53 20.29 -7.67 -21.95
CA ARG A 53 20.05 -8.10 -23.33
C ARG A 53 20.34 -9.59 -23.42
N THR A 54 19.39 -10.40 -23.88
CA THR A 54 19.72 -11.78 -24.27
C THR A 54 20.49 -11.76 -25.59
N GLY A 55 21.37 -12.74 -25.84
CA GLY A 55 22.10 -12.87 -27.10
C GLY A 55 21.21 -12.99 -28.35
N SER A 56 19.89 -13.17 -28.18
CA SER A 56 18.89 -13.21 -29.24
C SER A 56 18.23 -11.85 -29.53
N GLY A 57 18.68 -10.75 -28.93
CA GLY A 57 18.08 -9.42 -29.09
C GLY A 57 16.69 -9.25 -28.44
N ARG A 58 16.22 -10.22 -27.66
CA ARG A 58 14.97 -10.11 -26.88
C ARG A 58 15.27 -9.42 -25.55
N PHE A 59 14.31 -8.64 -25.05
CA PHE A 59 14.39 -8.04 -23.73
C PHE A 59 14.52 -9.14 -22.67
N GLY A 60 15.68 -9.21 -22.01
CA GLY A 60 15.93 -10.14 -20.90
C GLY A 60 15.36 -9.64 -19.59
N ASN A 61 15.56 -10.43 -18.53
CA ASN A 61 15.18 -10.04 -17.18
C ASN A 61 15.93 -8.76 -16.77
N ARG A 62 15.30 -7.96 -15.90
CA ARG A 62 15.99 -6.82 -15.29
C ARG A 62 17.14 -7.30 -14.41
N GLU A 63 18.11 -6.42 -14.21
CA GLU A 63 19.21 -6.57 -13.28
C GLU A 63 18.69 -7.07 -11.92
N ARG A 64 19.32 -8.12 -11.39
CA ARG A 64 18.99 -8.67 -10.08
C ARG A 64 19.31 -7.66 -8.98
N PHE A 65 18.52 -7.65 -7.91
CA PHE A 65 18.74 -6.72 -6.79
C PHE A 65 20.16 -6.82 -6.20
N SER A 66 20.64 -8.04 -5.92
CA SER A 66 22.04 -8.25 -5.49
C SER A 66 23.08 -7.66 -6.44
N HIS A 67 22.89 -7.80 -7.76
CA HIS A 67 23.84 -7.31 -8.76
C HIS A 67 23.77 -5.78 -8.86
N TYR A 68 22.56 -5.23 -8.73
CA TYR A 68 22.36 -3.79 -8.61
C TYR A 68 23.13 -3.23 -7.42
N VAL A 69 23.02 -3.86 -6.24
CA VAL A 69 23.76 -3.44 -5.02
C VAL A 69 25.27 -3.46 -5.24
N ALA A 70 25.80 -4.56 -5.80
CA ALA A 70 27.23 -4.66 -6.13
C ALA A 70 27.68 -3.52 -7.07
N ARG A 71 26.90 -3.25 -8.13
CA ARG A 71 27.18 -2.16 -9.08
C ARG A 71 27.09 -0.78 -8.44
N GLN A 72 26.10 -0.54 -7.57
CA GLN A 72 25.98 0.74 -6.85
C GLN A 72 27.17 0.98 -5.92
N LEU A 73 27.72 -0.08 -5.32
CA LEU A 73 28.97 -0.02 -4.54
C LEU A 73 30.22 0.03 -5.42
N GLY A 74 30.09 -0.01 -6.75
CA GLY A 74 31.17 0.14 -7.71
C GLY A 74 31.93 -1.13 -8.04
N PHE A 75 31.41 -2.32 -7.75
CA PHE A 75 31.94 -3.58 -8.29
C PHE A 75 31.51 -3.76 -9.76
N GLU A 76 32.42 -4.26 -10.60
CA GLU A 76 32.13 -4.46 -12.03
C GLU A 76 31.38 -5.77 -12.25
N ASP A 77 31.77 -6.82 -11.52
CA ASP A 77 31.07 -8.10 -11.47
C ASP A 77 30.56 -8.41 -10.05
N ALA A 78 29.29 -8.79 -9.94
CA ALA A 78 28.68 -9.25 -8.69
C ALA A 78 29.37 -10.51 -8.11
N ASN A 79 30.09 -11.27 -8.94
CA ASN A 79 30.90 -12.42 -8.51
C ASN A 79 32.15 -12.01 -7.72
N GLU A 80 32.56 -10.74 -7.74
CA GLU A 80 33.64 -10.23 -6.88
C GLU A 80 33.21 -10.20 -5.39
N CYS A 81 31.91 -10.11 -5.12
CA CYS A 81 31.36 -9.95 -3.77
C CYS A 81 30.14 -10.86 -3.49
N PRO A 82 30.27 -12.20 -3.60
CA PRO A 82 29.13 -13.12 -3.53
C PRO A 82 28.47 -13.14 -2.14
N LYS A 83 29.24 -12.95 -1.07
CA LYS A 83 28.72 -12.85 0.31
C LYS A 83 27.84 -11.61 0.48
N LEU A 84 28.29 -10.45 0.00
CA LEU A 84 27.50 -9.21 -0.03
C LEU A 84 26.20 -9.39 -0.81
N CYS A 85 26.27 -9.99 -2.01
CA CYS A 85 25.11 -10.28 -2.83
C CYS A 85 24.06 -11.12 -2.08
N LYS A 86 24.51 -12.14 -1.32
CA LYS A 86 23.64 -12.97 -0.49
C LYS A 86 23.03 -12.17 0.68
N LEU A 87 23.81 -11.31 1.34
CA LEU A 87 23.32 -10.44 2.41
C LEU A 87 22.27 -9.45 1.91
N ALA A 88 22.49 -8.84 0.74
CA ALA A 88 21.55 -7.91 0.13
C ALA A 88 20.18 -8.58 -0.16
N GLU A 89 20.17 -9.76 -0.78
CA GLU A 89 18.93 -10.51 -1.04
C GLU A 89 18.23 -10.91 0.26
N ASN A 90 18.99 -11.38 1.26
CA ASN A 90 18.44 -11.75 2.55
C ASN A 90 17.85 -10.54 3.29
N TYR A 91 18.53 -9.40 3.27
CA TYR A 91 18.06 -8.16 3.89
C TYR A 91 16.76 -7.65 3.26
N LEU A 92 16.66 -7.71 1.93
CA LEU A 92 15.44 -7.34 1.22
C LEU A 92 14.25 -8.23 1.61
N LYS A 93 14.47 -9.53 1.81
CA LYS A 93 13.42 -10.51 2.14
C LYS A 93 13.05 -10.52 3.62
N LYS A 94 14.04 -10.47 4.50
CA LYS A 94 13.94 -10.67 5.94
C LYS A 94 14.97 -9.80 6.65
N PRO A 95 14.72 -8.48 6.77
CA PRO A 95 15.69 -7.55 7.33
C PRO A 95 16.06 -7.89 8.78
N LYS A 96 15.08 -8.22 9.62
CA LYS A 96 15.29 -8.58 11.04
C LYS A 96 16.23 -9.80 11.22
N ASP A 97 16.07 -10.81 10.36
CA ASP A 97 16.87 -12.04 10.41
C ASP A 97 18.29 -11.86 9.81
N CYS A 98 18.55 -10.68 9.23
CA CYS A 98 19.81 -10.37 8.54
C CYS A 98 20.75 -9.51 9.39
N GLU A 99 20.26 -8.82 10.42
CA GLU A 99 21.06 -7.89 11.24
C GLU A 99 22.32 -8.57 11.82
N VAL A 100 22.15 -9.72 12.48
CA VAL A 100 23.28 -10.49 13.03
C VAL A 100 24.28 -10.90 11.95
N LYS A 101 23.80 -11.34 10.78
CA LYS A 101 24.65 -11.78 9.67
C LYS A 101 25.44 -10.65 9.02
N ILE A 102 24.85 -9.45 8.98
CA ILE A 102 25.54 -8.24 8.48
C ILE A 102 26.60 -7.83 9.49
N PHE A 103 26.30 -7.92 10.79
CA PHE A 103 27.27 -7.64 11.83
C PHE A 103 28.47 -8.61 11.79
N GLU A 104 28.19 -9.91 11.77
CA GLU A 104 29.21 -10.97 11.62
C GLU A 104 30.08 -10.80 10.38
N TYR A 105 29.52 -10.25 9.29
CA TYR A 105 30.25 -10.04 8.04
C TYR A 105 31.43 -9.07 8.19
N PHE A 106 31.35 -8.12 9.12
CA PHE A 106 32.41 -7.14 9.41
C PHE A 106 33.18 -7.44 10.71
N ALA A 107 32.98 -8.59 11.35
CA ALA A 107 33.52 -8.86 12.69
C ALA A 107 35.05 -8.74 12.80
N GLU A 108 35.79 -8.95 11.71
CA GLU A 108 37.25 -8.84 11.66
C GLU A 108 37.75 -7.44 11.21
N GLU A 109 36.85 -6.56 10.78
CA GLU A 109 37.21 -5.20 10.34
C GLU A 109 37.22 -4.23 11.53
N PRO A 110 38.13 -3.23 11.53
CA PRO A 110 38.05 -2.15 12.49
C PRO A 110 36.73 -1.38 12.29
N GLU A 111 36.16 -0.88 13.39
CA GLU A 111 34.91 -0.10 13.36
C GLU A 111 33.73 -0.87 12.76
N ALA A 112 33.63 -2.18 13.02
CA ALA A 112 32.57 -3.05 12.54
C ALA A 112 31.14 -2.48 12.75
N ASP A 113 30.88 -1.84 13.90
CA ASP A 113 29.61 -1.16 14.20
C ASP A 113 29.27 -0.05 13.18
N ILE A 114 30.28 0.74 12.80
CA ILE A 114 30.12 1.85 11.85
C ILE A 114 29.91 1.29 10.43
N LEU A 115 30.68 0.28 10.04
CA LEU A 115 30.52 -0.40 8.74
C LEU A 115 29.16 -1.10 8.62
N TYR A 116 28.70 -1.73 9.69
CA TYR A 116 27.35 -2.30 9.79
C TYR A 116 26.29 -1.23 9.52
N GLY A 117 26.35 -0.09 10.23
CA GLY A 117 25.40 1.01 10.06
C GLY A 117 25.39 1.54 8.63
N LYS A 118 26.57 1.79 8.05
CA LYS A 118 26.76 2.22 6.66
C LYS A 118 26.17 1.23 5.65
N LEU A 119 26.38 -0.08 5.85
CA LEU A 119 25.87 -1.09 4.92
C LEU A 119 24.35 -1.22 4.99
N VAL A 120 23.76 -1.16 6.18
CA VAL A 120 22.29 -1.15 6.36
C VAL A 120 21.68 0.08 5.69
N GLU A 121 22.30 1.25 5.86
CA GLU A 121 21.90 2.49 5.21
C GLU A 121 21.96 2.39 3.69
N GLU A 122 23.06 1.86 3.13
CA GLU A 122 23.20 1.68 1.68
C GLU A 122 22.25 0.62 1.13
N PHE A 123 21.94 -0.44 1.88
CA PHE A 123 20.90 -1.39 1.49
C PHE A 123 19.52 -0.72 1.40
N GLU A 124 19.13 0.11 2.37
CA GLU A 124 17.88 0.86 2.29
C GLU A 124 17.86 1.83 1.10
N ARG A 125 18.96 2.56 0.86
CA ARG A 125 19.11 3.41 -0.34
C ARG A 125 18.97 2.62 -1.63
N CYS A 126 19.59 1.45 -1.72
CA CYS A 126 19.51 0.59 -2.89
C CYS A 126 18.10 0.04 -3.10
N ILE A 127 17.37 -0.34 -2.03
CA ILE A 127 15.96 -0.77 -2.14
C ILE A 127 15.12 0.37 -2.69
N LEU A 128 15.29 1.56 -2.12
CA LEU A 128 14.62 2.78 -2.56
C LEU A 128 14.89 3.05 -4.03
N SER A 129 16.15 3.10 -4.47
CA SER A 129 16.49 3.45 -5.86
C SER A 129 16.17 2.34 -6.87
N TYR A 130 16.32 1.06 -6.48
CA TYR A 130 16.03 -0.09 -7.35
C TYR A 130 14.54 -0.16 -7.72
N PHE A 131 13.64 0.04 -6.75
CA PHE A 131 12.19 -0.02 -6.97
C PHE A 131 11.57 1.32 -7.38
N ALA A 132 12.39 2.34 -7.70
CA ALA A 132 11.91 3.64 -8.15
C ALA A 132 11.50 3.67 -9.64
N PHE A 133 11.88 2.66 -10.40
CA PHE A 133 11.69 2.62 -11.85
C PHE A 133 10.96 1.35 -12.27
N HIS A 134 10.26 1.45 -13.40
CA HIS A 134 9.67 0.31 -14.12
C HIS A 134 8.60 -0.44 -13.33
N TRP A 135 7.66 0.31 -12.75
CA TRP A 135 6.57 -0.19 -11.92
C TRP A 135 5.63 -1.16 -12.64
N SER A 136 5.46 -1.03 -13.95
CA SER A 136 4.79 -2.03 -14.80
C SER A 136 5.44 -3.41 -14.75
N GLN A 137 6.74 -3.47 -14.44
CA GLN A 137 7.52 -4.70 -14.27
C GLN A 137 7.68 -5.12 -12.80
N ALA A 138 7.05 -4.42 -11.84
CA ALA A 138 7.16 -4.76 -10.43
C ALA A 138 6.82 -6.22 -10.10
N PRO A 139 5.77 -6.86 -10.69
CA PRO A 139 5.51 -8.28 -10.45
C PRO A 139 6.68 -9.18 -10.86
N ASN A 140 7.36 -8.85 -11.97
CA ASN A 140 8.52 -9.61 -12.44
C ASN A 140 9.72 -9.41 -11.51
N MET A 141 9.95 -8.19 -11.03
CA MET A 141 11.02 -7.89 -10.07
C MET A 141 10.78 -8.61 -8.74
N ILE A 142 9.54 -8.60 -8.23
CA ILE A 142 9.15 -9.34 -7.02
C ILE A 142 9.39 -10.84 -7.23
N SER A 143 8.88 -11.42 -8.33
CA SER A 143 9.10 -12.84 -8.64
C SER A 143 10.58 -13.18 -8.79
N GLN A 144 11.40 -12.30 -9.35
CA GLN A 144 12.84 -12.52 -9.46
C GLN A 144 13.49 -12.65 -8.09
N VAL A 145 13.18 -11.76 -7.14
CA VAL A 145 13.71 -11.81 -5.76
C VAL A 145 13.26 -13.09 -5.05
N LEU A 146 11.99 -13.47 -5.21
CA LEU A 146 11.43 -14.65 -4.55
C LEU A 146 11.89 -15.97 -5.17
N GLY A 147 12.05 -16.01 -6.49
CA GLY A 147 12.45 -17.20 -7.24
C GLY A 147 13.89 -17.67 -7.00
N VAL A 148 14.76 -16.83 -6.41
CA VAL A 148 16.11 -17.23 -6.01
C VAL A 148 16.10 -18.38 -4.98
N GLU A 149 15.00 -18.57 -4.24
CA GLU A 149 14.85 -19.65 -3.26
C GLU A 149 14.26 -20.95 -3.83
N SER A 150 13.59 -20.92 -4.99
CA SER A 150 12.99 -22.14 -5.54
C SER A 150 14.01 -22.90 -6.38
N GLU A 151 14.26 -24.17 -6.01
CA GLU A 151 14.96 -25.16 -6.85
C GLU A 151 14.63 -24.97 -8.32
N LYS A 152 15.65 -25.01 -9.20
CA LYS A 152 15.59 -24.81 -10.67
C LYS A 152 14.25 -25.28 -11.27
N LYS A 153 13.21 -24.43 -11.24
CA LYS A 153 11.93 -24.71 -11.90
C LYS A 153 12.18 -24.57 -13.39
N THR A 154 11.85 -25.61 -14.15
CA THR A 154 12.00 -25.58 -15.60
C THR A 154 10.98 -24.60 -16.20
N LYS A 155 11.36 -23.87 -17.26
CA LYS A 155 10.46 -22.92 -17.96
C LYS A 155 9.13 -23.56 -18.39
N LEU A 156 9.14 -24.87 -18.65
CA LEU A 156 7.95 -25.64 -18.98
C LEU A 156 6.95 -25.70 -17.80
N LYS A 157 7.45 -25.88 -16.57
CA LYS A 157 6.61 -25.90 -15.36
C LYS A 157 5.92 -24.56 -15.16
N ASP A 158 6.62 -23.45 -15.37
CA ASP A 158 6.04 -22.11 -15.24
C ASP A 158 4.97 -21.84 -16.30
N PHE A 159 5.21 -22.28 -17.55
CA PHE A 159 4.23 -22.18 -18.63
C PHE A 159 2.96 -22.99 -18.33
N VAL A 160 3.11 -24.23 -17.87
CA VAL A 160 1.98 -25.08 -17.46
C VAL A 160 1.22 -24.47 -16.28
N MET A 161 1.93 -23.89 -15.29
CA MET A 161 1.31 -23.23 -14.14
C MET A 161 0.55 -21.95 -14.50
N ALA A 162 1.05 -21.20 -15.48
CA ALA A 162 0.35 -20.04 -16.04
C ALA A 162 -0.90 -20.48 -16.80
N ALA A 163 -0.79 -21.48 -17.69
CA ALA A 163 -1.89 -21.99 -18.49
C ALA A 163 -3.02 -22.61 -17.64
N THR A 164 -2.68 -23.27 -16.54
CA THR A 164 -3.66 -23.92 -15.64
C THR A 164 -4.14 -23.02 -14.49
N ARG A 165 -3.66 -21.77 -14.40
CA ARG A 165 -3.92 -20.88 -13.26
C ARG A 165 -5.41 -20.75 -12.94
N GLN A 166 -6.22 -20.43 -13.95
CA GLN A 166 -7.64 -20.17 -13.76
C GLN A 166 -8.38 -21.40 -13.20
N THR A 167 -8.20 -22.57 -13.82
CA THR A 167 -8.79 -23.83 -13.36
C THR A 167 -8.32 -24.21 -11.95
N ARG A 168 -7.05 -23.95 -11.61
CA ARG A 168 -6.54 -24.17 -10.24
C ARG A 168 -7.23 -23.27 -9.22
N PHE A 169 -7.42 -22.00 -9.56
CA PHE A 169 -8.07 -21.02 -8.68
C PHE A 169 -9.54 -21.39 -8.47
N GLU A 170 -10.27 -21.68 -9.55
CA GLU A 170 -11.68 -22.09 -9.50
C GLU A 170 -11.89 -23.34 -8.63
N ARG A 171 -10.99 -24.33 -8.74
CA ARG A 171 -11.03 -25.52 -7.90
C ARG A 171 -10.88 -25.17 -6.42
N VAL A 172 -9.84 -24.41 -6.06
CA VAL A 172 -9.60 -24.01 -4.65
C VAL A 172 -10.76 -23.20 -4.10
N ILE A 173 -11.33 -22.29 -4.90
CA ILE A 173 -12.50 -21.50 -4.51
C ILE A 173 -13.70 -22.40 -4.22
N LYS A 174 -13.99 -23.36 -5.11
CA LYS A 174 -15.10 -24.29 -4.95
C LYS A 174 -14.95 -25.14 -3.70
N ASP A 175 -13.76 -25.70 -3.48
CA ASP A 175 -13.47 -26.62 -2.38
C ASP A 175 -13.54 -25.91 -1.01
N LEU A 176 -13.13 -24.64 -0.94
CA LEU A 176 -13.03 -23.89 0.31
C LEU A 176 -14.17 -22.89 0.55
N LYS A 177 -15.19 -22.84 -0.33
CA LYS A 177 -16.28 -21.86 -0.26
C LYS A 177 -16.99 -21.87 1.10
N VAL A 178 -17.39 -23.05 1.58
CA VAL A 178 -18.10 -23.20 2.85
C VAL A 178 -17.18 -22.89 4.04
N ALA A 179 -15.96 -23.41 4.01
CA ALA A 179 -14.95 -23.15 5.04
C ALA A 179 -14.64 -21.66 5.18
N ARG A 180 -14.61 -20.90 4.07
CA ARG A 180 -14.42 -19.45 4.09
C ARG A 180 -15.54 -18.77 4.88
N VAL A 181 -16.81 -19.08 4.63
CA VAL A 181 -17.94 -18.43 5.32
C VAL A 181 -17.86 -18.63 6.83
N PHE A 182 -17.66 -19.88 7.29
CA PHE A 182 -17.52 -20.16 8.72
C PHE A 182 -16.29 -19.49 9.32
N SER A 183 -15.15 -19.53 8.62
CA SER A 183 -13.94 -18.87 9.09
C SER A 183 -14.12 -17.36 9.22
N THR A 184 -14.78 -16.70 8.25
CA THR A 184 -15.06 -15.27 8.30
C THR A 184 -15.93 -14.91 9.50
N LEU A 185 -17.02 -15.65 9.72
CA LEU A 185 -17.90 -15.44 10.88
C LEU A 185 -17.15 -15.61 12.21
N VAL A 186 -16.30 -16.63 12.32
CA VAL A 186 -15.47 -16.83 13.52
C VAL A 186 -14.52 -15.66 13.75
N GLU A 187 -13.88 -15.13 12.70
CA GLU A 187 -13.00 -13.97 12.82
C GLU A 187 -13.77 -12.68 13.18
N GLU A 188 -14.98 -12.49 12.67
CA GLU A 188 -15.87 -11.39 13.09
C GLU A 188 -16.26 -11.53 14.57
N MET A 189 -16.63 -12.73 15.03
CA MET A 189 -16.96 -12.99 16.44
C MET A 189 -15.76 -12.76 17.38
N LYS A 190 -14.55 -13.16 16.95
CA LYS A 190 -13.31 -12.87 17.67
C LYS A 190 -13.05 -11.38 17.78
N ALA A 191 -13.20 -10.64 16.68
CA ALA A 191 -13.00 -9.18 16.66
C ALA A 191 -14.01 -8.45 17.56
N MET A 192 -15.21 -9.00 17.73
CA MET A 192 -16.21 -8.48 18.66
C MET A 192 -15.97 -8.86 20.14
N GLY A 193 -15.05 -9.81 20.41
CA GLY A 193 -14.74 -10.30 21.76
C GLY A 193 -15.72 -11.35 22.31
N ARG A 194 -16.39 -12.12 21.45
CA ARG A 194 -17.49 -13.04 21.84
C ARG A 194 -17.11 -14.52 22.02
N VAL A 195 -15.82 -14.85 22.14
CA VAL A 195 -15.33 -16.25 22.00
C VAL A 195 -15.07 -16.97 23.33
N ASP A 196 -15.13 -16.29 24.48
CA ASP A 196 -15.04 -16.97 25.77
C ASP A 196 -16.38 -17.63 26.11
N GLY A 197 -16.38 -18.97 26.01
CA GLY A 197 -17.53 -19.85 26.11
C GLY A 197 -18.13 -20.01 27.50
N GLU A 198 -18.67 -18.94 28.06
CA GLU A 198 -19.83 -19.04 28.95
C GLU A 198 -21.02 -18.38 28.25
N ALA A 199 -21.87 -19.23 27.67
CA ALA A 199 -23.23 -18.89 27.30
C ALA A 199 -24.03 -18.56 28.58
N LYS A 200 -23.77 -17.40 29.17
CA LYS A 200 -24.78 -16.64 29.87
C LYS A 200 -25.19 -15.53 28.93
N CYS A 201 -26.43 -15.63 28.46
CA CYS A 201 -27.19 -14.51 27.96
C CYS A 201 -27.34 -13.51 29.13
N THR A 202 -26.27 -12.80 29.42
CA THR A 202 -26.24 -11.65 30.32
C THR A 202 -25.63 -10.56 29.47
N ASP A 203 -26.49 -9.61 29.09
CA ASP A 203 -26.18 -8.25 28.70
C ASP A 203 -24.69 -7.94 28.82
N VAL A 204 -23.99 -7.86 27.69
CA VAL A 204 -22.55 -7.65 27.63
C VAL A 204 -22.24 -6.42 28.48
N MET A 205 -21.75 -6.64 29.70
CA MET A 205 -21.39 -5.57 30.63
C MET A 205 -20.17 -4.87 30.04
N VAL A 206 -20.42 -3.93 29.14
CA VAL A 206 -19.49 -2.87 28.79
C VAL A 206 -19.06 -2.26 30.14
N PRO A 207 -17.74 -2.18 30.44
CA PRO A 207 -17.28 -1.67 31.72
C PRO A 207 -18.01 -0.37 32.06
N VAL A 208 -18.56 -0.24 33.27
CA VAL A 208 -19.45 0.86 33.69
C VAL A 208 -18.91 2.26 33.32
N ALA A 209 -17.58 2.44 33.22
CA ALA A 209 -16.93 3.65 32.75
C ALA A 209 -17.21 4.02 31.28
N HIS A 210 -17.33 3.04 30.38
CA HIS A 210 -17.58 3.25 28.94
C HIS A 210 -19.05 3.62 28.64
N SER A 211 -19.99 3.20 29.49
CA SER A 211 -21.43 3.53 29.35
C SER A 211 -21.76 5.01 29.59
N ARG A 212 -20.87 5.77 30.25
CA ARG A 212 -21.13 7.16 30.64
C ARG A 212 -20.70 8.20 29.59
N ARG A 213 -19.87 7.84 28.61
CA ARG A 213 -19.39 8.74 27.56
C ARG A 213 -19.94 8.37 26.18
N SER A 214 -19.86 9.28 25.23
CA SER A 214 -20.09 8.95 23.82
C SER A 214 -19.04 7.94 23.33
N PRO A 215 -19.44 6.92 22.53
CA PRO A 215 -18.49 6.06 21.86
C PRO A 215 -17.70 6.83 20.79
N VAL A 216 -16.51 6.35 20.46
CA VAL A 216 -15.60 7.02 19.51
C VAL A 216 -15.40 6.15 18.27
N LEU A 217 -15.62 6.74 17.10
CA LEU A 217 -15.26 6.18 15.81
C LEU A 217 -14.00 6.89 15.32
N LEU A 218 -12.87 6.18 15.32
CA LEU A 218 -11.61 6.62 14.74
C LEU A 218 -11.50 6.13 13.30
N LEU A 219 -11.58 7.06 12.36
CA LEU A 219 -11.33 6.84 10.94
C LEU A 219 -9.84 7.05 10.64
N MET A 220 -9.10 5.97 10.41
CA MET A 220 -7.71 6.05 9.94
C MET A 220 -7.71 6.07 8.41
N GLY A 221 -7.22 7.16 7.82
CA GLY A 221 -7.16 7.38 6.38
C GLY A 221 -5.76 7.57 5.84
N GLY A 222 -5.55 7.27 4.56
CA GLY A 222 -4.25 7.36 3.93
C GLY A 222 -4.03 6.27 2.90
N GLY A 223 -3.36 6.62 1.80
CA GLY A 223 -3.09 5.68 0.72
C GLY A 223 -2.32 4.43 1.18
N MET A 224 -2.40 3.36 0.38
CA MET A 224 -1.73 2.10 0.73
C MET A 224 -0.21 2.33 0.86
N GLY A 225 0.40 1.84 1.94
CA GLY A 225 1.83 2.08 2.22
C GLY A 225 2.17 3.44 2.83
N ALA A 226 1.18 4.28 3.18
CA ALA A 226 1.41 5.59 3.80
C ALA A 226 1.97 5.56 5.23
N GLY A 227 2.04 4.39 5.90
CA GLY A 227 2.52 4.29 7.28
C GLY A 227 1.43 4.46 8.36
N LYS A 228 0.16 4.18 8.03
CA LYS A 228 -0.97 4.25 8.97
C LYS A 228 -0.75 3.45 10.25
N SER A 229 -0.29 2.20 10.12
CA SER A 229 -0.04 1.33 11.28
C SER A 229 1.05 1.87 12.21
N THR A 230 2.02 2.63 11.67
CA THR A 230 3.06 3.32 12.48
C THR A 230 2.42 4.43 13.30
N VAL A 231 1.62 5.30 12.67
CA VAL A 231 0.89 6.38 13.38
C VAL A 231 -0.05 5.80 14.44
N LEU A 232 -0.82 4.76 14.10
CA LEU A 232 -1.73 4.12 15.04
C LEU A 232 -0.98 3.57 16.27
N LYS A 233 0.06 2.75 16.07
CA LYS A 233 0.77 2.08 17.17
C LYS A 233 1.67 3.03 17.97
N ASP A 234 2.37 3.92 17.29
CA ASP A 234 3.42 4.71 17.93
C ASP A 234 2.92 6.01 18.55
N ILE A 235 1.74 6.49 18.11
CA ILE A 235 1.16 7.76 18.53
C ILE A 235 -0.24 7.52 19.12
N ILE A 236 -1.21 7.13 18.29
CA ILE A 236 -2.63 7.16 18.68
C ILE A 236 -2.92 6.23 19.86
N LEU A 237 -2.48 4.97 19.80
CA LEU A 237 -2.71 3.98 20.86
C LEU A 237 -1.96 4.29 22.17
N LYS A 238 -1.02 5.24 22.18
CA LYS A 238 -0.32 5.69 23.38
C LYS A 238 -0.97 6.94 24.01
N GLU A 239 -1.94 7.56 23.34
CA GLU A 239 -2.71 8.66 23.91
C GLU A 239 -3.55 8.17 25.08
N SER A 240 -3.72 9.00 26.11
CA SER A 240 -4.42 8.62 27.36
C SER A 240 -5.75 7.93 27.11
N PHE A 241 -6.56 8.48 26.21
CA PHE A 241 -7.85 7.91 25.85
C PHE A 241 -7.73 6.50 25.23
N TRP A 242 -6.91 6.35 24.19
CA TRP A 242 -6.80 5.08 23.46
C TRP A 242 -5.99 4.04 24.21
N ALA A 243 -5.04 4.43 25.06
CA ALA A 243 -4.32 3.50 25.92
C ALA A 243 -5.26 2.71 26.84
N GLU A 244 -6.36 3.33 27.28
CA GLU A 244 -7.41 2.68 28.08
C GLU A 244 -8.48 2.02 27.20
N ALA A 245 -8.95 2.70 26.15
CA ALA A 245 -10.08 2.25 25.34
C ALA A 245 -9.71 1.13 24.34
N ALA A 246 -8.47 1.08 23.85
CA ALA A 246 -8.09 0.20 22.74
C ALA A 246 -8.22 -1.30 23.06
N ALA A 247 -8.10 -1.70 24.33
CA ALA A 247 -8.30 -3.09 24.73
C ALA A 247 -9.74 -3.58 24.47
N ASN A 248 -10.71 -2.67 24.47
CA ASN A 248 -12.13 -2.95 24.26
C ASN A 248 -12.65 -2.40 22.93
N ALA A 249 -11.81 -1.74 22.13
CA ALA A 249 -12.20 -1.18 20.84
C ALA A 249 -12.24 -2.27 19.77
N VAL A 250 -13.20 -2.16 18.84
CA VAL A 250 -13.28 -3.04 17.67
C VAL A 250 -12.38 -2.45 16.58
N VAL A 251 -11.34 -3.19 16.19
CA VAL A 251 -10.46 -2.80 15.08
C VAL A 251 -10.99 -3.41 13.78
N VAL A 252 -11.38 -2.56 12.85
CA VAL A 252 -11.90 -2.94 11.53
C VAL A 252 -10.81 -2.70 10.49
N GLU A 253 -10.17 -3.78 10.03
CA GLU A 253 -9.15 -3.75 8.98
C GLU A 253 -9.45 -4.84 7.93
N ALA A 254 -9.79 -4.45 6.70
CA ALA A 254 -10.06 -5.41 5.63
C ALA A 254 -8.85 -6.31 5.31
N ASP A 255 -7.63 -5.79 5.43
CA ASP A 255 -6.41 -6.57 5.19
C ASP A 255 -6.21 -7.68 6.24
N ALA A 256 -6.69 -7.53 7.48
CA ALA A 256 -6.63 -8.59 8.49
C ALA A 256 -7.47 -9.81 8.08
N PHE A 257 -8.68 -9.58 7.53
CA PHE A 257 -9.53 -10.64 6.99
C PHE A 257 -8.92 -11.33 5.77
N LYS A 258 -8.10 -10.64 4.96
CA LYS A 258 -7.37 -11.28 3.85
C LYS A 258 -6.32 -12.26 4.36
N GLU A 259 -5.60 -11.90 5.41
CA GLU A 259 -4.51 -12.73 5.96
C GLU A 259 -5.05 -13.99 6.67
N THR A 260 -6.31 -13.95 7.12
CA THR A 260 -7.01 -15.11 7.70
C THR A 260 -7.84 -15.90 6.67
N ASP A 261 -8.15 -15.34 5.50
CA ASP A 261 -8.90 -16.01 4.44
C ASP A 261 -8.25 -17.34 4.03
N VAL A 262 -9.02 -18.42 4.17
CA VAL A 262 -8.56 -19.80 3.91
C VAL A 262 -8.11 -20.03 2.46
N ILE A 263 -8.70 -19.35 1.48
CA ILE A 263 -8.32 -19.43 0.07
C ILE A 263 -7.05 -18.61 -0.17
N PHE A 264 -6.93 -17.42 0.45
CA PHE A 264 -5.69 -16.64 0.38
C PHE A 264 -4.51 -17.45 0.91
N ARG A 265 -4.65 -18.07 2.09
CA ARG A 265 -3.63 -18.94 2.70
C ARG A 265 -3.30 -20.14 1.82
N ALA A 266 -4.31 -20.82 1.28
CA ALA A 266 -4.13 -22.00 0.43
C ALA A 266 -3.43 -21.70 -0.90
N LEU A 267 -3.66 -20.53 -1.49
CA LEU A 267 -3.00 -20.12 -2.73
C LEU A 267 -1.60 -19.56 -2.48
N SER A 268 -1.42 -18.78 -1.41
CA SER A 268 -0.12 -18.17 -1.06
C SER A 268 0.93 -19.19 -0.61
N SER A 269 0.52 -20.28 0.05
CA SER A 269 1.41 -21.33 0.54
C SER A 269 2.03 -22.21 -0.57
N ARG A 270 1.46 -22.21 -1.78
CA ARG A 270 1.90 -23.07 -2.90
C ARG A 270 3.16 -22.59 -3.64
N GLY A 271 3.79 -21.50 -3.19
CA GLY A 271 5.09 -21.04 -3.71
C GLY A 271 5.08 -20.59 -5.19
N HIS A 272 3.94 -20.13 -5.70
CA HIS A 272 3.81 -19.58 -7.05
C HIS A 272 3.87 -18.04 -7.01
N HIS A 273 5.08 -17.49 -7.12
CA HIS A 273 5.29 -16.05 -6.93
C HIS A 273 4.62 -15.16 -8.00
N HIS A 274 4.40 -15.69 -9.20
CA HIS A 274 3.65 -15.00 -10.26
C HIS A 274 2.14 -14.87 -9.97
N ASP A 275 1.62 -15.61 -8.97
CA ASP A 275 0.21 -15.63 -8.63
C ASP A 275 -0.12 -14.68 -7.46
N ILE A 276 0.89 -14.06 -6.82
CA ILE A 276 0.74 -13.22 -5.62
C ILE A 276 -0.28 -12.09 -5.82
N LEU A 277 -0.20 -11.36 -6.93
CA LEU A 277 -1.10 -10.26 -7.22
C LEU A 277 -2.53 -10.75 -7.52
N PRO A 278 -2.76 -11.71 -8.46
CA PRO A 278 -4.07 -12.31 -8.68
C PRO A 278 -4.71 -12.91 -7.41
N THR A 279 -3.93 -13.55 -6.54
CA THR A 279 -4.42 -14.11 -5.28
C THR A 279 -4.90 -13.02 -4.32
N SER A 280 -4.18 -11.90 -4.23
CA SER A 280 -4.55 -10.75 -3.39
C SER A 280 -5.84 -10.08 -3.89
N GLU A 281 -6.04 -10.02 -5.20
CA GLU A 281 -7.24 -9.43 -5.83
C GLU A 281 -8.47 -10.31 -5.67
N LEU A 282 -8.30 -11.63 -5.77
CA LEU A 282 -9.39 -12.60 -5.66
C LEU A 282 -10.15 -12.50 -4.33
N VAL A 283 -9.44 -12.24 -3.23
CA VAL A 283 -10.03 -12.19 -1.88
C VAL A 283 -10.40 -10.77 -1.45
N HIS A 284 -10.22 -9.78 -2.33
CA HIS A 284 -10.39 -8.38 -1.95
C HIS A 284 -11.84 -8.05 -1.60
N GLN A 285 -12.80 -8.48 -2.41
CA GLN A 285 -14.21 -8.17 -2.17
C GLN A 285 -14.69 -8.83 -0.87
N SER A 286 -14.45 -10.13 -0.69
CA SER A 286 -14.88 -10.85 0.52
C SER A 286 -14.30 -10.26 1.81
N SER A 287 -13.03 -9.83 1.77
CA SER A 287 -12.41 -9.16 2.92
C SER A 287 -13.01 -7.77 3.21
N THR A 288 -13.45 -7.06 2.17
CA THR A 288 -14.07 -5.74 2.31
C THR A 288 -15.50 -5.88 2.84
N ASP A 289 -16.23 -6.89 2.39
CA ASP A 289 -17.57 -7.20 2.87
C ASP A 289 -17.54 -7.60 4.35
N ALA A 290 -16.60 -8.48 4.75
CA ALA A 290 -16.41 -8.88 6.15
C ALA A 290 -16.08 -7.69 7.07
N ALA A 291 -15.17 -6.81 6.64
CA ALA A 291 -14.85 -5.59 7.38
C ALA A 291 -16.07 -4.66 7.49
N SER A 292 -16.88 -4.55 6.44
CA SER A 292 -18.09 -3.73 6.45
C SER A 292 -19.19 -4.30 7.36
N SER A 293 -19.33 -5.64 7.39
CA SER A 293 -20.21 -6.38 8.30
C SER A 293 -19.82 -6.14 9.76
N LEU A 294 -18.53 -6.28 10.07
CA LEU A 294 -17.99 -5.99 11.40
C LEU A 294 -18.22 -4.53 11.80
N LEU A 295 -17.99 -3.58 10.88
CA LEU A 295 -18.15 -2.15 11.12
C LEU A 295 -19.59 -1.79 11.51
N VAL A 296 -20.58 -2.19 10.70
CA VAL A 296 -21.98 -1.84 10.98
C VAL A 296 -22.46 -2.49 12.27
N THR A 297 -22.02 -3.72 12.55
CA THR A 297 -22.34 -4.45 13.80
C THR A 297 -21.77 -3.71 15.02
N ALA A 298 -20.48 -3.36 14.99
CA ALA A 298 -19.84 -2.65 16.08
C ALA A 298 -20.44 -1.26 16.32
N LEU A 299 -20.76 -0.53 15.24
CA LEU A 299 -21.36 0.80 15.34
C LEU A 299 -22.76 0.76 15.94
N ASN A 300 -23.60 -0.17 15.47
CA ASN A 300 -24.91 -0.43 16.04
C ASN A 300 -24.82 -0.72 17.55
N GLU A 301 -23.81 -1.49 18.00
CA GLU A 301 -23.61 -1.85 19.41
C GLU A 301 -23.02 -0.73 20.29
N GLY A 302 -22.73 0.44 19.72
CA GLY A 302 -22.17 1.55 20.50
C GLY A 302 -20.73 1.31 20.98
N ARG A 303 -19.97 0.46 20.28
CA ARG A 303 -18.57 0.15 20.62
C ARG A 303 -17.64 1.28 20.17
N ASP A 304 -16.52 1.48 20.86
CA ASP A 304 -15.43 2.25 20.25
C ASP A 304 -14.89 1.48 19.06
N VAL A 305 -14.70 2.16 17.92
CA VAL A 305 -14.29 1.54 16.66
C VAL A 305 -13.05 2.24 16.13
N ILE A 306 -12.05 1.46 15.73
CA ILE A 306 -10.90 1.92 14.95
C ILE A 306 -11.04 1.33 13.55
N MET A 307 -11.36 2.16 12.57
CA MET A 307 -11.50 1.75 11.18
C MET A 307 -10.22 2.09 10.42
N ASP A 308 -9.43 1.07 10.06
CA ASP A 308 -8.24 1.21 9.22
C ASP A 308 -8.60 1.02 7.74
N GLY A 309 -8.70 2.16 7.03
CA GLY A 309 -9.05 2.20 5.61
C GLY A 309 -8.11 3.08 4.80
N THR A 310 -8.28 3.06 3.47
CA THR A 310 -7.66 4.10 2.63
C THR A 310 -8.41 5.42 2.72
N LEU A 311 -9.73 5.36 2.98
CA LEU A 311 -10.67 6.49 2.87
C LEU A 311 -10.52 7.20 1.51
N SER A 312 -10.32 6.43 0.45
CA SER A 312 -10.09 6.94 -0.90
C SER A 312 -11.38 7.06 -1.73
N TRP A 313 -12.51 6.64 -1.18
CA TRP A 313 -13.80 6.61 -1.88
C TRP A 313 -14.82 7.42 -1.10
N GLU A 314 -15.05 8.66 -1.54
CA GLU A 314 -15.83 9.67 -0.82
C GLU A 314 -17.25 9.22 -0.44
N PRO A 315 -18.07 8.65 -1.35
CA PRO A 315 -19.43 8.26 -1.00
C PRO A 315 -19.50 7.26 0.16
N PHE A 316 -18.57 6.31 0.21
CA PHE A 316 -18.49 5.34 1.31
C PHE A 316 -18.17 6.01 2.64
N VAL A 317 -17.20 6.93 2.66
CA VAL A 317 -16.80 7.64 3.89
C VAL A 317 -17.93 8.53 4.40
N GLU A 318 -18.59 9.29 3.51
CA GLU A 318 -19.69 10.17 3.87
C GLU A 318 -20.90 9.38 4.39
N GLN A 319 -21.30 8.31 3.71
CA GLN A 319 -22.39 7.44 4.17
C GLN A 319 -22.05 6.78 5.52
N THR A 320 -20.78 6.40 5.73
CA THR A 320 -20.33 5.82 7.01
C THR A 320 -20.40 6.85 8.15
N ILE A 321 -19.97 8.08 7.91
CA ILE A 321 -20.10 9.17 8.89
C ILE A 321 -21.57 9.44 9.18
N ALA A 322 -22.42 9.53 8.15
CA ALA A 322 -23.86 9.74 8.32
C ALA A 322 -24.52 8.62 9.12
N MET A 323 -24.16 7.36 8.87
CA MET A 323 -24.59 6.21 9.66
C MET A 323 -24.12 6.36 11.12
N ALA A 324 -22.83 6.58 11.36
CA ALA A 324 -22.27 6.71 12.72
C ALA A 324 -22.89 7.86 13.52
N ARG A 325 -23.30 8.95 12.86
CA ARG A 325 -24.06 10.03 13.50
C ARG A 325 -25.49 9.63 13.87
N ASN A 326 -26.09 8.63 13.20
CA ASN A 326 -27.50 8.25 13.37
C ASN A 326 -27.74 6.89 14.06
N VAL A 327 -26.72 6.04 14.26
CA VAL A 327 -26.86 4.71 14.90
C VAL A 327 -27.42 4.75 16.33
N HIS A 328 -27.37 5.91 16.98
CA HIS A 328 -27.99 6.12 18.28
C HIS A 328 -29.52 6.24 18.22
N LYS A 329 -30.10 6.49 17.03
CA LYS A 329 -31.55 6.61 16.79
C LYS A 329 -32.12 5.44 15.99
N HIS A 330 -31.32 4.83 15.12
CA HIS A 330 -31.78 3.77 14.22
C HIS A 330 -30.70 2.70 14.06
N ARG A 331 -31.11 1.45 13.84
CA ARG A 331 -30.18 0.39 13.39
C ARG A 331 -29.95 0.43 11.89
N TYR A 332 -28.77 -0.05 11.49
CA TYR A 332 -28.36 -0.16 10.10
C TYR A 332 -27.92 -1.60 9.77
N ARG A 333 -27.98 -1.95 8.48
CA ARG A 333 -27.32 -3.14 7.91
C ARG A 333 -26.48 -2.75 6.70
N MET A 334 -25.66 -3.67 6.23
CA MET A 334 -24.98 -3.50 4.95
C MET A 334 -25.97 -3.31 3.81
N GLY A 335 -25.77 -2.27 3.02
CA GLY A 335 -26.46 -2.07 1.75
C GLY A 335 -25.79 -2.86 0.63
N VAL A 336 -26.28 -2.66 -0.59
CA VAL A 336 -25.80 -3.34 -1.80
C VAL A 336 -24.38 -2.93 -2.24
N GLY A 337 -23.82 -1.88 -1.65
CA GLY A 337 -22.53 -1.28 -2.02
C GLY A 337 -22.59 -0.52 -3.34
N TYR A 338 -21.47 -0.47 -4.05
CA TYR A 338 -21.38 0.05 -5.41
C TYR A 338 -21.66 -1.06 -6.43
N LYS A 339 -22.69 -0.89 -7.24
CA LYS A 339 -23.07 -1.80 -8.34
C LYS A 339 -23.34 -1.03 -9.61
N VAL A 340 -22.86 -1.59 -10.72
CA VAL A 340 -23.18 -1.13 -12.07
C VAL A 340 -24.00 -2.23 -12.74
N ASP A 341 -25.26 -1.92 -13.04
CA ASP A 341 -26.15 -2.85 -13.73
C ASP A 341 -25.76 -2.99 -15.21
N LYS A 342 -26.30 -4.01 -15.88
CA LYS A 342 -26.02 -4.28 -17.31
C LYS A 342 -26.38 -3.09 -18.21
N ASP A 343 -27.38 -2.31 -17.81
CA ASP A 343 -27.85 -1.12 -18.52
C ASP A 343 -27.03 0.13 -18.19
N GLY A 344 -25.94 0.00 -17.42
CA GLY A 344 -25.07 1.11 -17.01
C GLY A 344 -25.60 1.92 -15.82
N LYS A 345 -26.77 1.58 -15.26
CA LYS A 345 -27.30 2.22 -14.05
C LYS A 345 -26.37 1.96 -12.87
N ILE A 346 -25.98 3.02 -12.18
CA ILE A 346 -25.14 2.95 -10.98
C ILE A 346 -26.05 3.00 -9.75
N THR A 347 -25.93 2.00 -8.88
CA THR A 347 -26.51 1.99 -7.55
C THR A 347 -25.36 2.06 -6.54
N GLU A 348 -25.38 3.04 -5.65
CA GLU A 348 -24.35 3.21 -4.64
C GLU A 348 -24.98 3.47 -3.27
N ASN A 349 -25.12 2.39 -2.49
CA ASN A 349 -25.68 2.44 -1.15
C ASN A 349 -24.95 1.45 -0.24
N TYR A 350 -24.15 1.95 0.70
CA TYR A 350 -23.33 1.11 1.58
C TYR A 350 -24.06 0.72 2.87
N TRP A 351 -25.03 1.52 3.32
CA TRP A 351 -25.71 1.33 4.60
C TRP A 351 -27.22 1.52 4.44
N GLU A 352 -27.99 0.52 4.83
CA GLU A 352 -29.44 0.57 4.82
C GLU A 352 -29.96 0.69 6.24
N GLN A 353 -30.81 1.69 6.48
CA GLN A 353 -31.54 1.79 7.74
C GLN A 353 -32.54 0.63 7.84
N ILE A 354 -32.66 0.06 9.03
CA ILE A 354 -33.64 -0.97 9.35
C ILE A 354 -34.82 -0.28 10.06
N GLU A 355 -36.05 -0.56 9.62
CA GLU A 355 -37.24 -0.20 10.37
C GLU A 355 -37.28 -1.06 11.64
N GLU A 356 -37.10 -0.43 12.80
CA GLU A 356 -37.35 -1.10 14.07
C GLU A 356 -38.87 -1.20 14.24
N GLU A 357 -39.41 -2.40 14.37
CA GLU A 357 -40.78 -2.58 14.88
C GLU A 357 -40.85 -1.89 16.25
N GLU A 358 -41.95 -1.20 16.55
CA GLU A 358 -42.21 -0.52 17.83
C GLU A 358 -42.33 -1.55 18.98
N GLU A 359 -41.27 -2.32 19.25
CA GLU A 359 -41.14 -3.07 20.47
C GLU A 359 -40.80 -2.06 21.56
N ASN A 360 -41.72 -1.91 22.52
CA ASN A 360 -41.59 -1.12 23.74
C ASN A 360 -40.44 -1.66 24.60
N ASP A 361 -39.21 -1.38 24.19
CA ASP A 361 -38.02 -1.78 24.92
C ASP A 361 -37.44 -0.54 25.59
N ASP A 362 -37.53 -0.53 26.93
CA ASP A 362 -37.01 0.48 27.87
C ASP A 362 -35.49 0.77 27.65
N HIS A 363 -34.84 -0.03 26.80
CA HIS A 363 -33.45 0.01 26.39
C HIS A 363 -33.11 1.00 25.25
N GLN A 364 -34.08 1.63 24.56
CA GLN A 364 -33.78 2.64 23.52
C GLN A 364 -33.19 3.95 24.09
N THR A 365 -33.28 4.18 25.40
CA THR A 365 -33.01 5.50 26.02
C THR A 365 -31.54 5.79 26.36
N HIS A 366 -30.60 4.88 26.10
CA HIS A 366 -29.21 5.02 26.56
C HIS A 366 -28.11 5.12 25.48
N ARG A 367 -28.43 4.97 24.18
CA ARG A 367 -27.39 5.06 23.13
C ARG A 367 -26.98 6.52 22.90
N LYS A 368 -25.68 6.79 23.01
CA LYS A 368 -25.12 8.13 22.79
C LYS A 368 -24.63 8.29 21.34
N PRO A 369 -24.70 9.51 20.77
CA PRO A 369 -24.12 9.78 19.46
C PRO A 369 -22.60 9.58 19.49
N TYR A 370 -22.04 9.09 18.39
CA TYR A 370 -20.60 8.91 18.24
C TYR A 370 -19.87 10.25 18.16
N ARG A 371 -18.73 10.33 18.86
CA ARG A 371 -17.66 11.27 18.51
C ARG A 371 -16.83 10.64 17.39
N ILE A 372 -16.59 11.39 16.32
CA ILE A 372 -15.89 10.92 15.13
C ILE A 372 -14.56 11.64 15.02
N GLU A 373 -13.48 10.86 15.02
CA GLU A 373 -12.10 11.34 14.90
C GLU A 373 -11.52 10.86 13.56
N LEU A 374 -10.88 11.76 12.82
CA LEU A 374 -10.18 11.45 11.58
C LEU A 374 -8.66 11.56 11.80
N VAL A 375 -7.92 10.50 11.51
CA VAL A 375 -6.47 10.53 11.46
C VAL A 375 -6.02 10.18 10.05
N GLY A 376 -5.60 11.21 9.33
CA GLY A 376 -5.01 11.09 8.01
C GLY A 376 -3.51 10.86 8.06
N VAL A 377 -3.00 10.04 7.14
CA VAL A 377 -1.57 9.80 6.98
C VAL A 377 -1.16 9.96 5.52
N VAL A 378 -0.18 10.81 5.29
CA VAL A 378 0.43 11.07 3.98
C VAL A 378 1.92 10.79 4.00
N CYS A 379 2.46 10.45 2.84
CA CYS A 379 3.90 10.42 2.59
C CYS A 379 4.15 10.60 1.10
N ASP A 380 5.42 10.70 0.73
CA ASP A 380 5.87 10.62 -0.64
C ASP A 380 5.31 9.38 -1.31
N ALA A 381 4.61 9.57 -2.43
CA ALA A 381 3.95 8.48 -3.13
C ALA A 381 4.96 7.44 -3.64
N TYR A 382 6.15 7.90 -4.04
CA TYR A 382 7.29 7.05 -4.36
C TYR A 382 7.66 6.12 -3.19
N LEU A 383 7.82 6.66 -1.99
CA LEU A 383 8.14 5.88 -0.79
C LEU A 383 7.04 4.85 -0.50
N ALA A 384 5.76 5.24 -0.65
CA ALA A 384 4.65 4.32 -0.49
C ALA A 384 4.71 3.15 -1.49
N VAL A 385 5.04 3.41 -2.76
CA VAL A 385 5.20 2.36 -3.78
C VAL A 385 6.29 1.37 -3.39
N VAL A 386 7.47 1.86 -2.99
CA VAL A 386 8.57 1.00 -2.54
C VAL A 386 8.17 0.18 -1.31
N ARG A 387 7.50 0.79 -0.33
CA ARG A 387 6.94 0.08 0.84
C ARG A 387 5.95 -1.02 0.42
N GLY A 388 5.10 -0.74 -0.58
CA GLY A 388 4.15 -1.70 -1.15
C GLY A 388 4.84 -2.90 -1.80
N ILE A 389 5.89 -2.66 -2.58
CA ILE A 389 6.70 -3.70 -3.22
C ILE A 389 7.45 -4.53 -2.17
N ARG A 390 8.08 -3.87 -1.20
CA ARG A 390 8.80 -4.55 -0.10
C ARG A 390 7.84 -5.44 0.71
N ARG A 391 6.64 -4.95 1.01
CA ARG A 391 5.57 -5.75 1.66
C ARG A 391 5.19 -6.98 0.83
N ALA A 392 5.07 -6.84 -0.49
CA ALA A 392 4.80 -7.99 -1.37
C ALA A 392 5.91 -9.05 -1.31
N ILE A 393 7.17 -8.63 -1.20
CA ILE A 393 8.31 -9.54 -1.04
C ILE A 393 8.25 -10.26 0.32
N MET A 394 8.06 -9.50 1.41
CA MET A 394 8.13 -10.00 2.78
C MET A 394 6.94 -10.87 3.17
N VAL A 395 5.71 -10.42 2.90
CA VAL A 395 4.47 -11.05 3.39
C VAL A 395 3.56 -11.56 2.25
N LYS A 396 4.04 -11.58 1.01
CA LYS A 396 3.30 -12.08 -0.17
C LYS A 396 1.96 -11.38 -0.42
N ARG A 397 1.85 -10.11 -0.01
CA ARG A 397 0.68 -9.26 -0.27
C ARG A 397 1.06 -8.15 -1.24
N ALA A 398 0.62 -8.28 -2.48
CA ALA A 398 0.88 -7.29 -3.52
C ALA A 398 -0.34 -6.40 -3.77
N VAL A 399 -0.06 -5.19 -4.23
CA VAL A 399 -1.06 -4.20 -4.64
C VAL A 399 -0.65 -3.66 -5.99
N ARG A 400 -1.61 -3.44 -6.90
CA ARG A 400 -1.33 -2.74 -8.16
C ARG A 400 -0.88 -1.32 -7.87
N ILE A 401 0.27 -0.93 -8.41
CA ILE A 401 0.86 0.39 -8.19
C ILE A 401 -0.09 1.51 -8.66
N ASN A 402 -0.79 1.33 -9.78
CA ASN A 402 -1.82 2.28 -10.22
C ASN A 402 -2.93 2.46 -9.17
N SER A 403 -3.45 1.36 -8.60
CA SER A 403 -4.47 1.41 -7.54
C SER A 403 -3.92 2.05 -6.26
N GLN A 404 -2.65 1.81 -5.93
CA GLN A 404 -1.95 2.46 -4.83
C GLN A 404 -1.87 3.98 -5.03
N LEU A 405 -1.35 4.44 -6.16
CA LEU A 405 -1.26 5.87 -6.45
C LEU A 405 -2.64 6.54 -6.52
N LYS A 406 -3.66 5.87 -7.08
CA LYS A 406 -5.05 6.34 -7.04
C LYS A 406 -5.54 6.51 -5.61
N SER A 407 -5.31 5.53 -4.73
CA SER A 407 -5.74 5.61 -3.32
C SER A 407 -5.13 6.81 -2.59
N HIS A 408 -3.84 7.09 -2.83
CA HIS A 408 -3.15 8.27 -2.29
C HIS A 408 -3.76 9.57 -2.82
N LYS A 409 -3.92 9.67 -4.14
CA LYS A 409 -4.50 10.84 -4.81
C LYS A 409 -5.90 11.16 -4.30
N SER A 410 -6.78 10.16 -4.28
CA SER A 410 -8.17 10.34 -3.89
C SER A 410 -8.30 10.71 -2.41
N PHE A 411 -7.59 10.03 -1.51
CA PHE A 411 -7.58 10.39 -0.09
C PHE A 411 -7.10 11.82 0.13
N ALA A 412 -5.96 12.20 -0.47
CA ALA A 412 -5.41 13.54 -0.31
C ALA A 412 -6.34 14.64 -0.85
N SER A 413 -7.08 14.35 -1.93
CA SER A 413 -8.05 15.28 -2.51
C SER A 413 -9.27 15.45 -1.61
N ALA A 414 -9.72 14.37 -0.96
CA ALA A 414 -10.93 14.36 -0.14
C ALA A 414 -10.71 14.79 1.32
N PHE A 415 -9.48 14.68 1.84
CA PHE A 415 -9.17 14.96 3.25
C PHE A 415 -9.70 16.31 3.77
N PRO A 416 -9.55 17.45 3.05
CA PRO A 416 -10.09 18.73 3.51
C PRO A 416 -11.62 18.72 3.67
N ARG A 417 -12.33 17.99 2.81
CA ARG A 417 -13.78 17.82 2.87
C ARG A 417 -14.17 16.93 4.05
N TYR A 418 -13.47 15.82 4.28
CA TYR A 418 -13.72 14.97 5.45
C TYR A 418 -13.56 15.71 6.77
N CYS A 419 -12.61 16.65 6.86
CA CYS A 419 -12.44 17.50 8.04
C CYS A 419 -13.69 18.32 8.40
N GLN A 420 -14.63 18.52 7.47
CA GLN A 420 -15.88 19.26 7.72
C GLN A 420 -16.96 18.38 8.36
N PHE A 421 -16.87 17.05 8.25
CA PHE A 421 -17.89 16.11 8.72
C PHE A 421 -17.58 15.45 10.07
N VAL A 422 -16.32 15.58 10.53
CA VAL A 422 -15.81 14.95 11.76
C VAL A 422 -15.58 15.97 12.86
N ASP A 423 -15.60 15.51 14.11
CA ASP A 423 -15.39 16.38 15.27
C ASP A 423 -13.93 16.80 15.34
N ASN A 424 -13.02 15.84 15.27
CA ASN A 424 -11.58 16.08 15.33
C ASN A 424 -10.88 15.51 14.09
N ALA A 425 -9.86 16.20 13.60
CA ALA A 425 -9.05 15.72 12.49
C ALA A 425 -7.56 15.97 12.74
N ARG A 426 -6.71 15.01 12.39
CA ARG A 426 -5.25 15.12 12.47
C ARG A 426 -4.64 14.56 11.18
N LEU A 427 -3.56 15.18 10.70
CA LEU A 427 -2.82 14.73 9.53
C LEU A 427 -1.36 14.55 9.89
N TYR A 428 -0.83 13.36 9.64
CA TYR A 428 0.57 13.03 9.88
C TYR A 428 1.32 12.80 8.55
N CYS A 429 2.57 13.26 8.48
CA CYS A 429 3.51 12.94 7.42
C CYS A 429 4.51 11.87 7.89
N THR A 430 4.75 10.85 7.06
CA THR A 430 5.70 9.76 7.37
C THR A 430 6.89 9.69 6.41
N ASN A 431 7.33 10.85 5.92
CA ASN A 431 8.49 10.98 5.03
C ASN A 431 9.82 10.67 5.73
N ALA A 432 9.91 10.88 7.05
CA ALA A 432 11.08 10.51 7.82
C ALA A 432 11.27 8.97 7.81
N VAL A 433 12.15 8.46 6.93
CA VAL A 433 12.42 7.03 6.83
C VAL A 433 13.06 6.55 8.13
N LYS A 434 12.37 5.64 8.84
CA LYS A 434 12.71 5.16 10.20
C LYS A 434 12.62 6.23 11.31
N GLY A 435 12.14 7.44 10.99
CA GLY A 435 11.87 8.50 11.98
C GLY A 435 10.41 8.53 12.44
N PRO A 436 10.08 9.35 13.47
CA PRO A 436 8.72 9.46 13.96
C PRO A 436 7.81 10.18 12.94
N PRO A 437 6.51 9.83 12.88
CA PRO A 437 5.55 10.61 12.09
C PRO A 437 5.44 12.06 12.59
N LYS A 438 5.43 13.03 11.67
CA LYS A 438 5.28 14.46 12.00
C LYS A 438 3.81 14.88 11.86
N LEU A 439 3.24 15.53 12.87
CA LEU A 439 1.91 16.16 12.77
C LEU A 439 2.01 17.42 11.93
N ILE A 440 1.22 17.51 10.85
CA ILE A 440 1.28 18.61 9.86
C ILE A 440 -0.05 19.35 9.68
N ALA A 441 -1.15 18.81 10.19
CA ALA A 441 -2.40 19.54 10.32
C ALA A 441 -3.24 18.98 11.47
N TRP A 442 -4.03 19.82 12.11
CA TRP A 442 -4.98 19.39 13.14
C TRP A 442 -6.18 20.32 13.28
N LYS A 443 -7.30 19.74 13.69
CA LYS A 443 -8.60 20.37 13.98
C LYS A 443 -9.15 19.74 15.25
N ASP A 444 -9.67 20.58 16.13
CA ASP A 444 -10.39 20.18 17.34
C ASP A 444 -11.74 20.89 17.39
N GLY A 445 -12.84 20.13 17.49
CA GLY A 445 -14.20 20.64 17.48
C GLY A 445 -14.53 21.50 16.26
N GLU A 446 -15.22 22.62 16.43
CA GLU A 446 -15.65 23.50 15.33
C GLU A 446 -14.53 24.41 14.76
N ASN A 447 -13.29 24.24 15.22
CA ASN A 447 -12.18 25.06 14.76
C ASN A 447 -11.83 24.79 13.29
N LYS A 448 -11.26 25.80 12.64
CA LYS A 448 -10.64 25.62 11.31
C LYS A 448 -9.39 24.74 11.44
N LEU A 449 -9.08 24.00 10.39
CA LEU A 449 -7.87 23.18 10.31
C LEU A 449 -6.62 24.06 10.42
N LEU A 450 -5.84 23.88 11.48
CA LEU A 450 -4.53 24.48 11.67
C LEU A 450 -3.50 23.64 10.90
N ILE A 451 -2.63 24.30 10.16
CA ILE A 451 -1.67 23.66 9.23
C ILE A 451 -0.24 24.08 9.55
N ASP A 452 0.70 23.14 9.41
CA ASP A 452 2.13 23.44 9.30
C ASP A 452 2.38 23.98 7.88
N PRO A 453 2.78 25.26 7.72
CA PRO A 453 2.92 25.88 6.41
C PRO A 453 4.03 25.25 5.56
N ASP A 454 5.05 24.66 6.19
CA ASP A 454 6.20 24.10 5.49
C ASP A 454 5.89 22.71 4.91
N ASP A 455 5.06 21.93 5.61
CA ASP A 455 4.79 20.52 5.28
C ASP A 455 3.39 20.24 4.72
N ILE A 456 2.43 21.16 4.83
CA ILE A 456 1.10 20.96 4.24
C ILE A 456 1.16 20.75 2.71
N LYS A 457 2.24 21.23 2.07
CA LYS A 457 2.52 21.02 0.65
C LYS A 457 2.54 19.54 0.27
N TRP A 458 2.91 18.62 1.18
CA TRP A 458 2.91 17.18 0.91
C TRP A 458 1.51 16.65 0.59
N LEU A 459 0.48 17.11 1.30
CA LEU A 459 -0.91 16.77 1.00
C LEU A 459 -1.31 17.28 -0.40
N SER A 460 -0.98 18.55 -0.69
CA SER A 460 -1.28 19.16 -2.00
C SER A 460 -0.57 18.44 -3.15
N ASN A 461 0.70 18.07 -2.97
CA ASN A 461 1.47 17.35 -3.96
C ASN A 461 0.83 15.99 -4.24
N VAL A 462 0.53 15.21 -3.21
CA VAL A 462 -0.12 13.89 -3.33
C VAL A 462 -1.48 13.96 -4.04
N SER A 463 -2.26 15.03 -3.84
CA SER A 463 -3.54 15.23 -4.57
C SER A 463 -3.36 15.40 -6.09
N LYS A 464 -2.16 15.76 -6.56
CA LYS A 464 -1.84 16.03 -7.97
C LYS A 464 -1.07 14.89 -8.65
N LEU A 465 -0.98 13.72 -8.01
CA LEU A 465 -0.29 12.56 -8.56
C LEU A 465 -0.78 12.17 -9.96
N ASN A 466 0.15 11.70 -10.77
CA ASN A 466 -0.12 10.91 -11.97
C ASN A 466 -0.20 9.42 -11.58
N PRO A 467 -1.40 8.80 -11.52
CA PRO A 467 -1.51 7.40 -11.14
C PRO A 467 -1.01 6.44 -12.23
N GLY A 468 -0.83 6.92 -13.46
CA GLY A 468 -0.32 6.14 -14.58
C GLY A 468 1.21 6.12 -14.69
N ALA A 469 1.92 6.73 -13.73
CA ALA A 469 3.38 6.74 -13.70
C ALA A 469 3.97 5.32 -13.71
N ASP A 470 5.04 5.11 -14.48
CA ASP A 470 5.85 3.89 -14.48
C ASP A 470 7.14 4.05 -13.65
N CYS A 471 7.49 5.28 -13.26
CA CYS A 471 8.65 5.55 -12.42
C CYS A 471 8.51 6.83 -11.60
N VAL A 472 9.45 7.04 -10.66
CA VAL A 472 9.52 8.23 -9.79
C VAL A 472 9.52 9.56 -10.56
N ASN A 473 10.09 9.59 -11.76
CA ASN A 473 10.19 10.80 -12.59
C ASN A 473 8.85 11.23 -13.19
N GLU A 474 7.90 10.30 -13.28
CA GLU A 474 6.60 10.50 -13.93
C GLU A 474 5.48 10.78 -12.92
N LEU A 475 5.79 10.79 -11.62
CA LEU A 475 4.81 10.95 -10.54
C LEU A 475 4.10 12.30 -10.58
N TYR A 476 4.81 13.35 -10.96
CA TYR A 476 4.32 14.72 -10.98
C TYR A 476 4.69 15.39 -12.29
N ASN A 477 3.73 16.09 -12.89
CA ASN A 477 3.93 16.84 -14.13
C ASN A 477 4.51 18.26 -13.89
N GLN A 478 4.79 18.61 -12.63
CA GLN A 478 5.29 19.93 -12.21
C GLN A 478 6.81 20.03 -12.44
N ASP A 479 7.28 21.26 -12.72
CA ASP A 479 8.70 21.59 -12.81
C ASP A 479 8.99 22.84 -11.94
N PRO A 480 9.83 22.75 -10.88
CA PRO A 480 10.51 21.53 -10.42
C PRO A 480 9.53 20.48 -9.88
N SER A 481 9.91 19.21 -9.99
CA SER A 481 9.10 18.11 -9.47
C SER A 481 9.22 18.02 -7.94
N PRO A 482 8.13 17.77 -7.19
CA PRO A 482 8.17 17.59 -5.73
C PRO A 482 9.18 16.53 -5.24
N VAL A 483 9.49 15.51 -6.06
CA VAL A 483 10.49 14.47 -5.71
C VAL A 483 11.93 14.99 -5.74
N ASP A 484 12.17 16.18 -6.30
CA ASP A 484 13.48 16.78 -6.37
C ASP A 484 13.67 17.89 -5.31
N GLU A 485 12.62 18.21 -4.54
CA GLU A 485 12.64 19.21 -3.47
C GLU A 485 13.22 18.64 -2.16
N PRO A 486 13.89 19.49 -1.34
CA PRO A 486 14.24 19.13 0.04
C PRO A 486 13.02 18.71 0.85
N GLY A 487 13.19 17.71 1.72
CA GLY A 487 12.13 17.07 2.49
C GLY A 487 11.51 15.86 1.79
N SER A 488 11.79 15.65 0.50
CA SER A 488 11.39 14.42 -0.20
C SER A 488 12.41 13.31 0.05
N VAL A 489 11.93 12.08 0.20
CA VAL A 489 12.77 10.89 0.41
C VAL A 489 13.74 10.68 -0.75
N TRP A 490 13.32 10.98 -1.97
CA TRP A 490 14.18 10.85 -3.14
C TRP A 490 15.36 11.82 -3.08
N LYS A 491 15.10 13.08 -2.73
CA LYS A 491 16.15 14.10 -2.63
C LYS A 491 17.07 13.87 -1.43
N ASP A 492 16.49 13.60 -0.27
CA ASP A 492 17.21 13.63 1.00
C ASP A 492 17.93 12.31 1.31
N ILE A 493 17.44 11.17 0.80
CA ILE A 493 18.02 9.85 1.11
C ILE A 493 18.72 9.25 -0.11
N VAL A 494 18.06 9.23 -1.28
CA VAL A 494 18.61 8.56 -2.46
C VAL A 494 19.70 9.41 -3.14
N LEU A 495 19.48 10.72 -3.21
CA LEU A 495 20.41 11.69 -3.80
C LEU A 495 21.27 12.41 -2.76
N ASP A 496 21.42 11.81 -1.57
CA ASP A 496 22.24 12.33 -0.49
C ASP A 496 23.71 12.52 -0.96
N PRO A 497 24.30 13.72 -0.79
CA PRO A 497 25.65 14.02 -1.26
C PRO A 497 26.76 13.25 -0.53
N SER A 498 26.50 12.69 0.65
CA SER A 498 27.44 11.86 1.41
C SER A 498 27.55 10.43 0.90
N ARG A 499 26.57 9.98 0.10
CA ARG A 499 26.48 8.60 -0.38
C ARG A 499 27.75 8.09 -1.08
N PRO A 500 28.44 8.84 -1.97
CA PRO A 500 29.66 8.36 -2.61
C PRO A 500 30.79 8.03 -1.62
N THR A 501 30.92 8.78 -0.52
CA THR A 501 31.90 8.52 0.53
C THR A 501 31.59 7.20 1.24
N ILE A 502 30.33 7.00 1.63
CA ILE A 502 29.87 5.76 2.26
C ILE A 502 30.15 4.55 1.35
N GLN A 503 29.82 4.67 0.06
CA GLN A 503 30.06 3.62 -0.93
C GLN A 503 31.55 3.29 -1.09
N PHE A 504 32.41 4.31 -1.11
CA PHE A 504 33.86 4.14 -1.20
C PHE A 504 34.42 3.36 -0.01
N GLU A 505 34.04 3.74 1.21
CA GLU A 505 34.48 3.08 2.44
C GLU A 505 34.00 1.63 2.52
N LEU A 506 32.73 1.38 2.20
CA LEU A 506 32.15 0.04 2.15
C LEU A 506 32.87 -0.83 1.11
N LYS A 507 33.10 -0.31 -0.09
CA LYS A 507 33.83 -1.04 -1.14
C LYS A 507 35.24 -1.43 -0.69
N ALA A 508 35.95 -0.52 -0.03
CA ALA A 508 37.29 -0.77 0.48
C ALA A 508 37.30 -1.89 1.54
N ALA A 509 36.38 -1.85 2.51
CA ALA A 509 36.23 -2.89 3.54
C ALA A 509 35.87 -4.25 2.94
N ILE A 510 34.87 -4.29 2.05
CA ILE A 510 34.42 -5.53 1.41
C ILE A 510 35.54 -6.21 0.60
N ARG A 511 36.40 -5.42 -0.07
CA ARG A 511 37.57 -5.94 -0.78
C ARG A 511 38.58 -6.59 0.16
N ARG A 512 38.87 -5.98 1.32
CA ARG A 512 39.77 -6.55 2.33
C ARG A 512 39.27 -7.90 2.86
N ILE A 513 37.97 -7.99 3.15
CA ILE A 513 37.33 -9.24 3.57
C ILE A 513 37.50 -10.32 2.48
N GLY A 514 37.27 -9.97 1.21
CA GLY A 514 37.45 -10.87 0.08
C GLY A 514 38.89 -11.41 -0.04
N THR A 515 39.90 -10.55 0.10
CA THR A 515 41.31 -10.94 0.01
C THR A 515 41.76 -11.84 1.17
N THR A 516 41.27 -11.59 2.39
CA THR A 516 41.57 -12.38 3.59
C THR A 516 41.02 -13.81 3.49
N THR A 517 39.82 -13.97 2.92
CA THR A 517 39.26 -15.31 2.68
C THR A 517 40.02 -16.12 1.63
N LEU A 518 40.58 -15.49 0.60
CA LEU A 518 41.37 -16.18 -0.44
C LEU A 518 42.72 -16.65 0.11
N THR A 519 43.40 -15.82 0.90
CA THR A 519 44.69 -16.18 1.53
C THR A 519 44.57 -17.33 2.53
N THR A 520 43.49 -17.39 3.30
CA THR A 520 43.25 -18.50 4.25
C THR A 520 42.95 -19.81 3.54
N THR A 521 42.28 -19.77 2.38
CA THR A 521 41.95 -20.99 1.61
C THR A 521 43.19 -21.56 0.89
N SER A 522 44.14 -20.72 0.49
CA SER A 522 45.40 -21.14 -0.14
C SER A 522 46.43 -21.71 0.83
N ILE A 523 46.26 -21.56 2.15
CA ILE A 523 47.16 -22.11 3.18
C ILE A 523 46.71 -23.52 3.63
N VAL A 524 45.49 -23.94 3.26
CA VAL A 524 44.89 -25.23 3.66
C VAL A 524 44.88 -26.27 2.51
N THR A 525 45.50 -25.95 1.38
CA THR A 525 45.87 -26.90 0.31
C THR A 525 47.37 -27.10 0.30
#